data_AF-A0A645CUI6-F1
#
_entry.id   AF-A0A645CUI6-F1
#
_cell.length_a   1.000
_cell.length_b   1.000
_cell.length_c   1.000
_cell.angle_alpha   90.00
_cell.angle_beta   90.00
_cell.angle_gamma   90.00
#
_symmetry.space_group_name_H-M   'P 1'
#
loop_
_entity.id
_entity.type
_entity.pdbx_description
1 polymer ?
#
loop_
_entity_poly.entity_id
_entity_poly.type
_entity_poly.pdbx_seq_one_letter_code
_entity_poly.pdbx_strand_id
1 'polypeptide(L)'
;MFYPELQEIIEGEVVEAVGFGVFIGMGPMDGLLHVSQITDDFISYDAKNARLVTKNGGKSIGEGDHVRARIVAVSINEREPKESKIGLTMRQTALGKLQWLEEARRKKQPQEAQSEGTA
;
A
#
# COMPACT_ATOMS: atom_id res chain seq x y z
N MET A 1 5.60 12.98 -19.53
CA MET A 1 5.28 11.55 -19.74
C MET A 1 5.67 10.83 -18.46
N PHE A 2 4.76 10.08 -17.85
CA PHE A 2 5.03 9.35 -16.61
C PHE A 2 5.74 8.04 -16.95
N TYR A 3 6.89 7.79 -16.33
CA TYR A 3 7.68 6.57 -16.51
C TYR A 3 7.94 5.96 -15.13
N PRO A 4 7.28 4.84 -14.78
CA PRO A 4 7.53 4.16 -13.51
C PRO A 4 8.95 3.58 -13.49
N GLU A 5 9.72 3.88 -12.46
CA GLU A 5 11.07 3.36 -12.29
C GLU A 5 11.09 2.12 -11.37
N LEU A 6 11.96 1.17 -11.67
CA LEU A 6 12.14 0.00 -10.81
C LEU A 6 12.71 0.45 -9.45
N GLN A 7 12.16 -0.10 -8.36
CA GLN A 7 12.46 0.28 -6.97
C GLN A 7 11.96 1.68 -6.55
N GLU A 8 11.25 2.41 -7.39
CA GLU A 8 10.63 3.68 -7.01
C GLU A 8 9.58 3.46 -5.92
N ILE A 9 9.53 4.38 -4.95
CA ILE A 9 8.47 4.42 -3.94
C ILE A 9 7.42 5.41 -4.42
N ILE A 10 6.20 4.93 -4.53
CA ILE A 10 5.05 5.68 -5.00
C ILE A 10 3.99 5.73 -3.92
N GLU A 11 3.17 6.78 -3.98
CA GLU A 11 1.94 6.89 -3.24
C GLU A 11 0.78 6.88 -4.23
N GLY A 12 -0.27 6.15 -3.89
CA GLY A 12 -1.43 6.02 -4.75
C GLY A 12 -2.68 5.66 -3.97
N GLU A 13 -3.80 5.75 -4.65
CA GLU A 13 -5.11 5.41 -4.14
C GLU A 13 -5.52 4.03 -4.66
N VAL A 14 -6.10 3.20 -3.81
CA VAL A 14 -6.68 1.93 -4.24
C VAL A 14 -7.93 2.22 -5.06
N VAL A 15 -7.88 1.89 -6.35
CA VAL A 15 -8.99 2.09 -7.28
C VAL A 15 -9.95 0.89 -7.32
N GLU A 16 -9.43 -0.31 -7.06
CA GLU A 16 -10.22 -1.55 -7.08
C GLU A 16 -9.59 -2.60 -6.17
N ALA A 17 -10.41 -3.35 -5.44
CA ALA A 17 -9.98 -4.50 -4.65
C ALA A 17 -10.59 -5.79 -5.19
N VAL A 18 -9.74 -6.79 -5.42
CA VAL A 18 -10.14 -8.11 -5.94
C VAL A 18 -9.60 -9.22 -5.06
N GLY A 19 -10.10 -10.45 -5.24
CA GLY A 19 -9.75 -11.58 -4.37
C GLY A 19 -8.27 -11.91 -4.26
N PHE A 20 -7.47 -11.55 -5.27
CA PHE A 20 -6.03 -11.83 -5.33
C PHE A 20 -5.13 -10.59 -5.15
N GLY A 21 -5.69 -9.40 -4.96
CA GLY A 21 -4.90 -8.18 -4.84
C GLY A 21 -5.71 -6.90 -4.86
N VAL A 22 -5.01 -5.77 -4.94
CA VAL A 22 -5.61 -4.45 -5.12
C VAL A 22 -4.92 -3.73 -6.27
N PHE A 23 -5.69 -2.96 -7.01
CA PHE A 23 -5.19 -2.04 -8.03
C PHE A 23 -5.02 -0.67 -7.40
N ILE A 24 -3.84 -0.08 -7.59
CA ILE A 24 -3.45 1.22 -7.04
C ILE A 24 -3.21 2.17 -8.22
N GLY A 25 -4.00 3.23 -8.27
CA GLY A 25 -3.86 4.28 -9.27
C GLY A 25 -2.66 5.18 -8.94
N MET A 26 -1.77 5.37 -9.92
CA MET A 26 -0.59 6.24 -9.82
C MET A 26 -0.63 7.37 -10.84
N GLY A 27 -1.84 7.82 -11.20
CA GLY A 27 -2.09 8.82 -12.24
C GLY A 27 -2.50 8.17 -13.56
N PRO A 28 -1.63 8.10 -14.59
CA PRO A 28 -2.02 7.57 -15.91
C PRO A 28 -1.93 6.05 -16.02
N MET A 29 -1.43 5.36 -14.99
CA MET A 29 -1.21 3.92 -14.96
C MET A 29 -1.68 3.35 -13.62
N ASP A 30 -2.08 2.08 -13.65
CA ASP A 30 -2.49 1.33 -12.48
C ASP A 30 -1.42 0.28 -12.14
N GLY A 31 -1.15 0.13 -10.85
CA GLY A 31 -0.24 -0.88 -10.32
C GLY A 31 -1.00 -1.99 -9.62
N LEU A 32 -0.60 -3.22 -9.85
CA LEU A 32 -1.14 -4.38 -9.15
C LEU A 32 -0.30 -4.68 -7.91
N LEU A 33 -0.96 -4.66 -6.76
CA LEU A 33 -0.41 -5.18 -5.51
C LEU A 33 -1.08 -6.51 -5.19
N HIS A 34 -0.33 -7.59 -5.37
CA HIS A 34 -0.81 -8.94 -5.08
C HIS A 34 -0.96 -9.16 -3.57
N VAL A 35 -1.93 -10.00 -3.14
CA VAL A 35 -2.20 -10.29 -1.71
C VAL A 35 -0.94 -10.70 -0.93
N SER A 36 -0.05 -11.47 -1.54
CA SER A 36 1.20 -11.92 -0.92
C SER A 36 2.25 -10.81 -0.73
N GLN A 37 2.00 -9.63 -1.29
CA GLN A 37 2.85 -8.44 -1.20
C GLN A 37 2.26 -7.35 -0.29
N ILE A 38 1.07 -7.56 0.28
CA ILE A 38 0.41 -6.62 1.21
C ILE A 38 0.93 -6.83 2.64
N THR A 39 0.89 -8.06 3.14
CA THR A 39 1.30 -8.44 4.50
C THR A 39 1.74 -9.91 4.53
N ASP A 40 2.40 -10.32 5.63
CA ASP A 40 2.76 -11.71 5.91
C ASP A 40 1.56 -12.54 6.42
N ASP A 41 0.49 -11.88 6.84
CA ASP A 41 -0.72 -12.51 7.37
C ASP A 41 -1.63 -13.07 6.27
N PHE A 42 -2.49 -14.01 6.66
CA PHE A 42 -3.57 -14.48 5.82
C PHE A 42 -4.61 -13.37 5.58
N ILE A 43 -4.88 -13.09 4.32
CA ILE A 43 -5.89 -12.13 3.88
C ILE A 43 -7.11 -12.89 3.35
N SER A 44 -8.31 -12.40 3.71
CA SER A 44 -9.58 -12.82 3.14
C SER A 44 -10.20 -11.65 2.38
N TYR A 45 -10.82 -11.95 1.24
CA TYR A 45 -11.61 -10.98 0.49
C TYR A 45 -13.04 -10.91 1.05
N ASP A 46 -13.48 -9.71 1.39
CA ASP A 46 -14.85 -9.41 1.78
C ASP A 46 -15.60 -8.83 0.58
N ALA A 47 -16.30 -9.71 -0.13
CA ALA A 47 -17.06 -9.37 -1.33
C ALA A 47 -18.21 -8.39 -1.07
N LYS A 48 -18.73 -8.30 0.17
CA LYS A 48 -19.83 -7.36 0.49
C LYS A 48 -19.35 -5.93 0.52
N ASN A 49 -18.08 -5.72 0.84
CA ASN A 49 -17.52 -4.41 1.09
C ASN A 49 -16.31 -4.08 0.19
N ALA A 50 -16.08 -4.88 -0.87
CA ALA A 50 -14.99 -4.73 -1.82
C ALA A 50 -13.64 -4.41 -1.13
N ARG A 51 -13.26 -5.24 -0.15
CA ARG A 51 -12.05 -5.01 0.65
C ARG A 51 -11.35 -6.30 1.00
N LEU A 52 -10.04 -6.20 1.18
CA LEU A 52 -9.19 -7.26 1.71
C LEU A 52 -9.01 -7.04 3.22
N VAL A 53 -9.26 -8.08 4.00
CA VAL A 53 -9.19 -8.03 5.46
C VAL A 53 -8.26 -9.12 5.96
N THR A 54 -7.35 -8.78 6.86
CA THR A 54 -6.50 -9.76 7.54
C THR A 54 -7.34 -10.66 8.44
N LYS A 55 -7.05 -11.96 8.50
CA LYS A 55 -7.77 -12.92 9.36
C LYS A 55 -7.73 -12.55 10.84
N ASN A 56 -6.65 -11.90 11.28
CA ASN A 56 -6.49 -11.43 12.65
C ASN A 56 -7.30 -10.15 12.94
N GLY A 57 -8.03 -9.62 11.95
CA GLY A 57 -8.95 -8.48 12.08
C GLY A 57 -8.28 -7.12 12.26
N GLY A 58 -6.96 -7.06 12.42
CA GLY A 58 -6.25 -5.83 12.76
C GLY A 58 -6.02 -4.85 11.61
N LYS A 59 -6.13 -5.31 10.35
CA LYS A 59 -5.83 -4.51 9.15
C LYS A 59 -6.77 -4.82 8.00
N SER A 60 -7.23 -3.79 7.31
CA SER A 60 -8.02 -3.87 6.08
C SER A 60 -7.56 -2.85 5.04
N ILE A 61 -7.68 -3.22 3.77
CA ILE A 61 -7.39 -2.38 2.62
C ILE A 61 -8.51 -2.55 1.58
N GLY A 62 -9.04 -1.45 1.07
CA GLY A 62 -10.09 -1.45 0.05
C GLY A 62 -10.09 -0.17 -0.77
N GLU A 63 -11.09 -0.03 -1.64
CA GLU A 63 -11.25 1.14 -2.51
C GLU A 63 -11.24 2.45 -1.71
N GLY A 64 -10.54 3.47 -2.25
CA GLY A 64 -10.36 4.78 -1.62
C GLY A 64 -9.21 4.87 -0.61
N ASP A 65 -8.61 3.73 -0.24
CA ASP A 65 -7.49 3.75 0.70
C ASP A 65 -6.21 4.28 0.05
N HIS A 66 -5.51 5.15 0.78
CA HIS A 66 -4.22 5.68 0.34
C HIS A 66 -3.08 4.81 0.86
N VAL A 67 -2.20 4.42 -0.05
CA VAL A 67 -1.10 3.49 0.22
C VAL A 67 0.21 4.01 -0.33
N ARG A 68 1.28 3.65 0.39
CA ARG A 68 2.65 3.82 -0.07
C ARG A 68 3.23 2.45 -0.40
N ALA A 69 3.65 2.26 -1.65
CA ALA A 69 4.16 1.00 -2.16
C ALA A 69 5.45 1.24 -2.96
N ARG A 70 6.20 0.16 -3.20
CA ARG A 70 7.40 0.19 -4.06
C ARG A 70 7.16 -0.61 -5.33
N ILE A 71 7.63 -0.09 -6.44
CA ILE A 71 7.62 -0.76 -7.73
C ILE A 71 8.68 -1.87 -7.76
N VAL A 72 8.26 -3.11 -8.04
CA VAL A 72 9.13 -4.30 -8.11
C VAL A 72 9.17 -4.94 -9.49
N ALA A 73 8.21 -4.61 -10.36
CA ALA A 73 8.20 -5.04 -11.74
C ALA A 73 7.57 -3.95 -12.61
N VAL A 74 8.16 -3.71 -13.77
CA VAL A 74 7.65 -2.75 -14.75
C VAL A 74 7.62 -3.45 -16.10
N SER A 75 6.44 -3.52 -16.70
CA SER A 75 6.24 -3.94 -18.08
C SER A 75 5.33 -2.93 -18.76
N ILE A 76 5.93 -2.02 -19.52
CA ILE A 76 5.23 -0.93 -20.19
C ILE A 76 4.71 -1.42 -21.54
N ASN A 77 3.43 -1.19 -21.80
CA ASN A 77 2.86 -1.35 -23.13
C ASN A 77 2.91 0.01 -23.84
N GLU A 78 3.74 0.14 -24.88
CA GLU A 78 3.94 1.40 -25.63
C GLU A 78 2.69 1.84 -26.40
N ARG A 79 1.79 0.90 -26.73
CA ARG A 79 0.55 1.19 -27.47
C ARG A 79 -0.57 1.60 -26.54
N GLU A 80 -0.69 0.93 -25.40
CA GLU A 80 -1.76 1.14 -24.43
C GLU A 80 -1.18 1.26 -23.01
N PRO A 81 -0.81 2.48 -22.57
CA PRO A 81 -0.19 2.70 -21.27
C PRO A 81 -1.01 2.15 -20.09
N LYS A 82 -2.35 2.13 -20.22
CA LYS A 82 -3.27 1.58 -19.22
C LYS A 82 -3.17 0.06 -19.02
N GLU A 83 -2.75 -0.68 -20.05
CA GLU A 83 -2.54 -2.12 -19.95
C GLU A 83 -1.14 -2.49 -19.42
N SER A 84 -0.33 -1.49 -19.07
CA SER A 84 1.00 -1.72 -18.50
C SER A 84 0.88 -2.50 -17.19
N LYS A 85 1.73 -3.52 -17.03
CA LYS A 85 1.74 -4.37 -15.83
C LYS A 85 2.82 -3.84 -14.89
N ILE A 86 2.40 -3.10 -13.88
CA ILE A 86 3.28 -2.61 -12.83
C ILE A 86 3.03 -3.45 -11.58
N GLY A 87 4.06 -4.15 -11.11
CA GLY A 87 4.00 -4.93 -9.88
C GLY A 87 4.45 -4.08 -8.70
N LEU A 88 3.65 -4.07 -7.63
CA LEU A 88 3.90 -3.31 -6.41
C LEU A 88 4.16 -4.22 -5.21
N THR A 89 4.85 -3.69 -4.19
CA THR A 89 5.01 -4.34 -2.87
C THR A 89 4.85 -3.35 -1.71
N MET A 90 4.32 -3.85 -0.59
CA MET A 90 4.19 -3.15 0.68
C MET A 90 4.87 -3.90 1.86
N ARG A 91 5.53 -5.03 1.60
CA ARG A 91 6.19 -5.87 2.64
C ARG A 91 7.55 -5.34 3.12
N GLN A 92 7.88 -4.09 2.82
CA GLN A 92 9.11 -3.47 3.26
C GLN A 92 8.85 -2.44 4.36
N THR A 93 9.88 -2.12 5.13
CA THR A 93 9.81 -1.11 6.19
C THR A 93 9.39 0.25 5.62
N ALA A 94 8.49 0.94 6.32
CA ALA A 94 7.93 2.25 5.96
C ALA A 94 7.03 2.27 4.71
N LEU A 95 6.64 1.10 4.19
CA LEU A 95 5.56 0.94 3.22
C LEU A 95 4.31 0.44 3.93
N GLY A 96 3.14 0.70 3.35
CA GLY A 96 1.91 0.45 4.07
C GLY A 96 0.79 1.41 3.68
N LYS A 97 -0.42 1.07 4.12
CA LYS A 97 -1.51 2.03 4.17
C LYS A 97 -1.07 3.19 5.06
N LEU A 98 -1.32 4.42 4.64
CA LEU A 98 -0.84 5.60 5.38
C LEU A 98 -1.34 5.60 6.83
N GLN A 99 -2.60 5.21 7.05
CA GLN A 99 -3.18 5.04 8.38
C GLN A 99 -2.38 4.05 9.26
N TRP A 100 -1.91 2.93 8.71
CA TRP A 100 -1.12 1.95 9.47
C TRP A 100 0.25 2.51 9.86
N LEU A 101 0.85 3.32 8.97
CA LEU A 101 2.13 3.97 9.23
C LEU A 101 1.99 5.05 10.30
N GLU A 102 0.92 5.83 10.28
CA GLU A 102 0.60 6.82 11.30
C GLU A 102 0.38 6.18 12.68
N GLU A 103 -0.40 5.11 12.75
CA GLU A 103 -0.61 4.35 13.99
C GLU A 103 0.69 3.76 14.55
N ALA A 104 1.54 3.20 13.67
CA ALA A 104 2.83 2.65 14.07
C ALA A 104 3.81 3.74 14.58
N ARG A 105 3.77 4.94 13.99
CA ARG A 105 4.52 6.11 14.48
C ARG A 105 4.00 6.57 15.84
N ARG A 106 2.67 6.64 15.99
CA ARG A 106 2.02 7.08 17.25
C ARG A 106 2.29 6.13 18.41
N LYS A 107 2.33 4.81 18.16
CA LYS A 107 2.69 3.80 19.17
C LYS A 107 4.18 3.80 19.55
N LYS A 108 5.06 4.33 18.70
CA LYS A 108 6.49 4.49 18.98
C LYS A 108 6.84 5.80 19.70
N GLN A 109 5.90 6.72 19.82
CA GLN A 109 6.03 7.91 20.69
C GLN A 109 5.26 7.75 22.02
N PRO A 110 5.75 6.94 22.96
CA PRO A 110 5.57 7.24 24.38
C PRO A 110 6.89 7.79 24.96
N GLN A 111 6.88 9.06 25.35
CA GLN A 111 7.78 9.68 26.36
C GLN A 111 9.23 10.03 25.97
N GLU A 112 9.40 11.15 25.24
CA GLU A 112 10.59 12.02 25.34
C GLU A 112 10.14 13.49 25.25
N ALA A 113 9.34 13.94 26.23
CA ALA A 113 9.06 15.36 26.45
C ALA A 113 8.45 15.54 27.85
N GLN A 114 9.25 15.34 28.90
CA GLN A 114 9.12 15.94 30.24
C GLN A 114 10.08 15.23 31.21
N SER A 115 11.35 15.66 31.25
CA SER A 115 12.21 15.59 32.45
C SER A 115 13.60 16.19 32.20
N GLU A 116 13.65 17.49 31.95
CA GLU A 116 14.74 18.37 32.39
C GLU A 116 14.04 19.70 32.69
N GLY A 117 13.96 20.22 33.90
CA GLY A 117 14.78 20.02 35.08
C GLY A 117 14.88 21.39 35.71
N THR A 118 14.11 21.60 36.78
CA THR A 118 14.16 22.76 37.67
C THR A 118 15.61 23.16 37.99
N ALA A 119 15.92 24.44 37.83
CA ALA A 119 16.92 25.16 38.62
C ALA A 119 16.55 26.65 38.64
#